data_AF-A0A940BB05-F1
#
_entry.id   AF-A0A940BB05-F1
#
_cell.length_a   1.000
_cell.length_b   1.000
_cell.length_c   1.000
_cell.angle_alpha   90.00
_cell.angle_beta   90.00
_cell.angle_gamma   90.00
#
_symmetry.space_group_name_H-M   'P 1'
#
loop_
_entity.id
_entity.type
_entity.pdbx_description
1 polymer ?
#
loop_
_entity_poly.entity_id
_entity_poly.type
_entity_poly.pdbx_seq_one_letter_code
_entity_poly.pdbx_strand_id
1 'polypeptide(L)'
;GELTDDKDSIIAKDYFQKSIETYSNIPAKLNLAKIYFKENNIPLTIELCNEGLQYEWPETKVEFLKLLCQCKIKEGDIKGAFDLQEKIISEKDSVLKYSKTNNKLRPSNILETKTAVYSESHWKYSSILCILLLVVLTIIILKYYKKQKNCLSATQTKNNQLQETLQDILLKNNSLQEKLYSQEKEIASIRQVNNEQSQKILQLEKQLKEEIHKNINFKNSGEILYNQIVNNEPILTWTTDDMVNFIEYYRTLKPEIVASLDNNYKKLTPRYKIILILEDIGKTIDNIKQIMSIEDTSYYSAKSRINSQKIKQ
;
A
#
# COMPACT_ATOMS: atom_id res chain seq x y z
N GLY A 1 -72.73 19.00 6.44
CA GLY A 1 -74.00 18.60 5.80
C GLY A 1 -74.66 17.56 6.65
N GLU A 2 -75.20 17.99 7.80
CA GLU A 2 -75.63 17.10 8.91
C GLU A 2 -77.09 17.34 9.31
N LEU A 3 -77.87 18.08 8.50
CA LEU A 3 -79.26 18.46 8.83
C LEU A 3 -80.31 17.86 7.89
N THR A 4 -79.91 17.02 6.93
CA THR A 4 -80.83 16.33 6.01
C THR A 4 -81.07 14.85 6.36
N ASP A 5 -80.12 14.19 7.02
CA ASP A 5 -80.20 12.74 7.31
C ASP A 5 -81.20 12.41 8.45
N ASP A 6 -81.35 13.31 9.43
CA ASP A 6 -82.24 13.09 10.59
C ASP A 6 -83.73 13.20 10.24
N LYS A 7 -84.09 14.10 9.31
CA LYS A 7 -85.50 14.34 8.97
C LYS A 7 -86.10 13.17 8.18
N ASP A 8 -85.30 12.58 7.30
CA ASP A 8 -85.67 11.40 6.51
C ASP A 8 -85.71 10.13 7.39
N SER A 9 -84.84 10.03 8.41
CA SER A 9 -84.87 8.95 9.40
C SER A 9 -86.16 8.93 10.23
N ILE A 10 -86.62 10.10 10.69
CA ILE A 10 -87.86 10.24 11.49
C ILE A 10 -89.09 9.86 10.65
N ILE A 11 -89.16 10.31 9.40
CA ILE A 11 -90.27 9.97 8.48
C ILE A 11 -90.25 8.48 8.16
N ALA A 12 -89.08 7.90 7.87
CA ALA A 12 -88.95 6.47 7.61
C ALA A 12 -89.40 5.60 8.80
N LYS A 13 -89.07 6.03 10.03
CA LYS A 13 -89.48 5.37 11.27
C LYS A 13 -91.00 5.35 11.45
N ASP A 14 -91.68 6.47 11.22
CA ASP A 14 -93.15 6.56 11.28
C ASP A 14 -93.82 5.64 10.25
N TYR A 15 -93.31 5.60 9.02
CA TYR A 15 -93.82 4.68 7.99
C TYR A 15 -93.57 3.21 8.31
N PHE A 16 -92.40 2.85 8.85
CA PHE A 16 -92.12 1.46 9.24
C PHE A 16 -92.96 1.03 10.45
N GLN A 17 -93.17 1.91 11.43
CA GLN A 17 -94.02 1.62 12.58
C GLN A 17 -95.48 1.42 12.15
N LYS A 18 -96.04 2.33 11.33
CA LYS A 18 -97.37 2.15 10.74
C LYS A 18 -97.48 0.87 9.91
N SER A 19 -96.42 0.54 9.16
CA SER A 19 -96.39 -0.71 8.39
C SER A 19 -96.49 -1.92 9.30
N ILE A 20 -95.78 -1.96 10.44
CA ILE A 20 -95.79 -3.08 11.40
C ILE A 20 -97.15 -3.20 12.09
N GLU A 21 -97.76 -2.07 12.45
CA GLU A 21 -99.09 -2.01 13.10
C GLU A 21 -100.21 -2.48 12.16
N THR A 22 -100.10 -2.21 10.85
CA THR A 22 -101.12 -2.57 9.86
C THR A 22 -100.93 -3.99 9.31
N TYR A 23 -99.67 -4.39 9.08
CA TYR A 23 -99.29 -5.72 8.59
C TYR A 23 -98.00 -6.14 9.29
N SER A 24 -97.92 -7.35 9.86
CA SER A 24 -96.70 -7.86 10.49
C SER A 24 -95.56 -8.09 9.47
N ASN A 25 -95.00 -7.01 8.93
CA ASN A 25 -94.08 -6.97 7.80
C ASN A 25 -92.64 -7.10 8.30
N ILE A 26 -92.06 -8.28 8.10
CA ILE A 26 -90.73 -8.65 8.60
C ILE A 26 -89.63 -7.70 8.04
N PRO A 27 -89.58 -7.38 6.73
CA PRO A 27 -88.68 -6.34 6.20
C PRO A 27 -88.79 -4.97 6.87
N ALA A 28 -90.00 -4.50 7.18
CA ALA A 28 -90.19 -3.21 7.85
C ALA A 28 -89.57 -3.21 9.25
N LYS A 29 -89.72 -4.33 9.98
CA LYS A 29 -89.12 -4.56 11.29
C LYS A 29 -87.59 -4.59 11.27
N LEU A 30 -86.99 -5.25 10.27
CA LEU A 30 -85.53 -5.27 10.09
C LEU A 30 -84.98 -3.87 9.79
N ASN A 31 -85.65 -3.11 8.93
CA ASN A 31 -85.23 -1.74 8.62
C ASN A 31 -85.38 -0.80 9.81
N LEU A 32 -86.45 -0.95 10.59
CA LEU A 32 -86.65 -0.22 11.84
C LEU A 32 -85.54 -0.54 12.86
N ALA A 33 -85.18 -1.82 13.02
CA ALA A 33 -84.07 -2.24 13.89
C ALA A 33 -82.72 -1.63 13.45
N LYS A 34 -82.46 -1.54 12.14
CA LYS A 34 -81.26 -0.90 11.57
C LYS A 34 -81.22 0.60 11.85
N ILE A 35 -82.36 1.29 11.81
CA ILE A 35 -82.47 2.71 12.19
C ILE A 35 -82.13 2.88 13.67
N TYR A 36 -82.74 2.09 14.56
CA TYR A 36 -82.44 2.14 15.99
C TYR A 36 -80.96 1.85 16.33
N PHE A 37 -80.32 0.96 15.56
CA PHE A 37 -78.89 0.67 15.72
C PHE A 37 -78.00 1.86 15.34
N LYS A 38 -78.39 2.61 14.30
CA LYS A 38 -77.72 3.86 13.89
C LYS A 38 -77.90 4.96 14.93
N GLU A 39 -79.10 5.07 15.51
CA GLU A 39 -79.43 5.96 16.63
C GLU A 39 -78.78 5.53 17.97
N ASN A 40 -77.98 4.45 17.96
CA ASN A 40 -77.29 3.87 19.11
C ASN A 40 -78.23 3.39 20.24
N ASN A 41 -79.50 3.12 19.93
CA ASN A 41 -80.47 2.54 20.86
C ASN A 41 -80.40 1.00 20.83
N ILE A 42 -79.32 0.46 21.40
CA ILE A 42 -78.99 -0.97 21.39
C ILE A 42 -80.08 -1.86 22.01
N PRO A 43 -80.70 -1.52 23.17
CA PRO A 43 -81.73 -2.36 23.77
C PRO A 43 -82.94 -2.60 22.85
N LEU A 44 -83.44 -1.54 22.23
CA LEU A 44 -84.59 -1.61 21.33
C LEU A 44 -84.25 -2.32 20.01
N THR A 45 -83.02 -2.17 19.53
CA THR A 45 -82.51 -2.97 18.40
C THR A 45 -82.52 -4.46 18.72
N ILE A 46 -82.05 -4.86 19.91
CA ILE A 46 -82.01 -6.26 20.33
C ILE A 46 -83.43 -6.85 20.44
N GLU A 47 -84.36 -6.11 21.02
CA GLU A 47 -85.78 -6.52 21.14
C GLU A 47 -86.39 -6.80 19.76
N LEU A 48 -86.31 -5.84 18.85
CA LEU A 48 -86.84 -6.00 17.49
C LEU A 48 -86.17 -7.14 16.71
N CYS A 49 -84.88 -7.36 16.93
CA CYS A 49 -84.17 -8.49 16.33
C CYS A 49 -84.63 -9.82 16.90
N ASN A 50 -84.79 -9.95 18.22
CA ASN A 50 -85.24 -11.18 18.85
C ASN A 50 -86.66 -11.56 18.42
N GLU A 51 -87.55 -10.58 18.29
CA GLU A 51 -88.88 -10.82 17.73
C GLU A 51 -88.81 -11.16 16.23
N GLY A 52 -87.87 -10.55 15.49
CA GLY A 52 -87.62 -10.87 14.08
C GLY A 52 -87.11 -12.30 13.84
N LEU A 53 -86.43 -12.89 14.82
CA LEU A 53 -85.93 -14.27 14.77
C LEU A 53 -87.02 -15.34 14.94
N GLN A 54 -88.22 -14.97 15.39
CA GLN A 54 -89.33 -15.91 15.54
C GLN A 54 -89.98 -16.30 14.20
N TYR A 55 -89.69 -15.56 13.12
CA TYR A 55 -90.28 -15.80 11.80
C TYR A 55 -89.46 -16.79 10.97
N GLU A 56 -90.18 -17.59 10.16
CA GLU A 56 -89.66 -18.78 9.46
C GLU A 56 -88.95 -18.49 8.12
N TRP A 57 -88.40 -17.29 7.92
CA TRP A 57 -87.74 -16.88 6.67
C TRP A 57 -86.21 -16.87 6.81
N PRO A 58 -85.49 -17.86 6.23
CA PRO A 58 -84.06 -18.05 6.49
C PRO A 58 -83.16 -16.87 6.10
N GLU A 59 -83.45 -16.20 4.98
CA GLU A 59 -82.63 -15.07 4.48
C GLU A 59 -82.72 -13.85 5.41
N THR A 60 -83.92 -13.53 5.88
CA THR A 60 -84.16 -12.41 6.79
C THR A 60 -83.63 -12.70 8.20
N LYS A 61 -83.67 -13.98 8.63
CA LYS A 61 -83.11 -14.44 9.91
C LYS A 61 -81.59 -14.19 9.99
N VAL A 62 -80.85 -14.43 8.91
CA VAL A 62 -79.41 -14.15 8.85
C VAL A 62 -79.13 -12.65 9.03
N GLU A 63 -79.96 -11.77 8.47
CA GLU A 63 -79.79 -10.32 8.62
C GLU A 63 -80.07 -9.85 10.05
N PHE A 64 -81.08 -10.40 10.74
CA PHE A 64 -81.31 -10.14 12.17
C PHE A 64 -80.14 -10.64 13.04
N LEU A 65 -79.61 -11.84 12.77
CA LEU A 65 -78.46 -12.39 13.51
C LEU A 65 -77.21 -11.52 13.32
N LYS A 66 -76.95 -11.01 12.11
CA LYS A 66 -75.84 -10.07 11.86
C LYS A 66 -75.99 -8.79 12.67
N LEU A 67 -77.20 -8.23 12.75
CA LEU A 67 -77.45 -7.00 13.50
C LEU A 67 -77.27 -7.22 15.00
N LEU A 68 -77.71 -8.37 15.54
CA LEU A 68 -77.43 -8.77 16.93
C LEU A 68 -75.93 -8.95 17.20
N CYS A 69 -75.19 -9.57 16.27
CA CYS A 69 -73.75 -9.71 16.37
C CYS A 69 -73.05 -8.33 16.45
N GLN A 70 -73.46 -7.39 15.59
CA GLN A 70 -72.96 -6.00 15.64
C GLN A 70 -73.31 -5.28 16.95
N CYS A 71 -74.50 -5.52 17.50
CA CYS A 71 -74.87 -5.01 18.83
C CYS A 71 -73.95 -5.57 19.92
N LYS A 72 -73.68 -6.87 19.92
CA LYS A 72 -72.80 -7.53 20.90
C LYS A 72 -71.34 -7.05 20.81
N ILE A 73 -70.84 -6.80 19.60
CA ILE A 73 -69.53 -6.18 19.39
C ILE A 73 -69.50 -4.76 19.97
N LYS A 74 -70.54 -3.95 19.74
CA LYS A 74 -70.64 -2.60 20.32
C LYS A 74 -70.75 -2.60 21.84
N GLU A 75 -71.41 -3.59 22.43
CA GLU A 75 -71.50 -3.79 23.90
C GLU A 75 -70.18 -4.32 24.50
N GLY A 76 -69.20 -4.71 23.68
CA GLY A 76 -67.93 -5.27 24.14
C GLY A 76 -67.99 -6.77 24.48
N ASP A 77 -69.11 -7.45 24.23
CA ASP A 77 -69.29 -8.89 24.43
C ASP A 77 -68.75 -9.67 23.22
N ILE A 78 -67.43 -9.83 23.19
CA ILE A 78 -66.72 -10.53 22.09
C ILE A 78 -67.11 -12.00 22.02
N LYS A 79 -67.39 -12.64 23.16
CA LYS A 79 -67.73 -14.07 23.22
C LYS A 79 -69.13 -14.33 22.66
N GLY A 80 -70.12 -13.54 23.07
CA GLY A 80 -71.47 -13.61 22.51
C GLY A 80 -71.52 -13.27 21.02
N ALA A 81 -70.68 -12.33 20.56
CA ALA A 81 -70.54 -12.02 19.14
C ALA A 81 -69.97 -13.21 18.33
N PHE A 82 -69.00 -13.94 18.88
CA PHE A 82 -68.42 -15.11 18.23
C PHE A 82 -69.43 -16.25 18.10
N ASP A 83 -70.18 -16.54 19.17
CA ASP A 83 -71.22 -17.59 19.14
C ASP A 83 -72.34 -17.26 18.13
N LEU A 84 -72.72 -15.98 18.04
CA LEU A 84 -73.64 -15.50 17.01
C LEU A 84 -73.05 -15.62 15.60
N GLN A 85 -71.75 -15.39 15.44
CA GLN A 85 -71.05 -15.52 14.15
C GLN A 85 -71.06 -16.98 13.67
N GLU A 86 -70.85 -17.95 14.56
CA GLU A 86 -70.94 -19.37 14.23
C GLU A 86 -72.37 -19.76 13.82
N LYS A 87 -73.38 -19.22 14.53
CA LYS A 87 -74.80 -19.38 14.16
C LYS A 87 -75.13 -18.76 12.80
N ILE A 88 -74.53 -17.62 12.45
CA ILE A 88 -74.70 -16.99 11.12
C ILE A 88 -74.13 -17.90 10.03
N ILE A 89 -72.96 -18.52 10.26
CA ILE A 89 -72.32 -19.41 9.28
C ILE A 89 -73.21 -20.65 9.03
N SER A 90 -73.66 -21.32 10.10
CA SER A 90 -74.52 -22.50 9.98
C SER A 90 -75.88 -22.20 9.31
N GLU A 91 -76.51 -21.06 9.61
CA GLU A 91 -77.76 -20.63 8.95
C GLU A 91 -77.52 -20.25 7.49
N LYS A 92 -76.39 -19.61 7.16
CA LYS A 92 -76.03 -19.27 5.78
C LYS A 92 -75.84 -20.51 4.90
N ASP A 93 -75.28 -21.59 5.45
CA ASP A 93 -75.15 -22.87 4.74
C ASP A 93 -76.52 -23.52 4.49
N SER A 94 -77.48 -23.36 5.42
CA SER A 94 -78.88 -23.78 5.22
C SER A 94 -79.61 -22.92 4.18
N VAL A 95 -79.41 -21.59 4.18
CA VAL A 95 -79.90 -20.66 3.15
C VAL A 95 -79.32 -21.02 1.78
N LEU A 96 -78.04 -21.36 1.70
CA LEU A 96 -77.39 -21.81 0.46
C LEU A 96 -78.03 -23.10 -0.08
N LYS A 97 -78.41 -24.03 0.80
CA LYS A 97 -79.08 -25.28 0.40
C LYS A 97 -80.53 -25.06 -0.03
N TYR A 98 -81.26 -24.17 0.64
CA TYR A 98 -82.62 -23.74 0.28
C TYR A 98 -82.62 -22.96 -1.05
N SER A 99 -81.67 -22.03 -1.20
CA SER A 99 -81.46 -21.24 -2.42
C SER A 99 -81.03 -22.10 -3.61
N LYS A 100 -80.15 -23.10 -3.44
CA LYS A 100 -79.81 -24.06 -4.52
C LYS A 100 -80.99 -24.95 -4.95
N THR A 101 -81.93 -25.22 -4.05
CA THR A 101 -83.14 -26.02 -4.35
C THR A 101 -84.20 -25.16 -5.06
N ASN A 102 -84.35 -23.88 -4.67
CA ASN A 102 -85.27 -22.93 -5.32
C ASN A 102 -84.70 -22.25 -6.59
N ASN A 103 -83.37 -22.07 -6.73
CA ASN A 103 -82.75 -21.50 -7.93
C ASN A 103 -82.67 -22.46 -9.12
N LYS A 104 -83.13 -23.70 -8.99
CA LYS A 104 -83.45 -24.54 -10.17
C LYS A 104 -84.72 -24.06 -10.90
N LEU A 105 -85.45 -23.08 -10.39
CA LEU A 105 -86.72 -22.56 -10.95
C LEU A 105 -86.74 -21.04 -11.20
N ARG A 106 -85.60 -20.32 -11.16
CA ARG A 106 -85.54 -18.88 -11.52
C ARG A 106 -84.73 -18.67 -12.81
N PRO A 107 -85.23 -17.88 -13.79
CA PRO A 107 -84.50 -17.59 -15.02
C PRO A 107 -83.22 -16.76 -14.74
N SER A 108 -82.15 -17.15 -15.41
CA SER A 108 -80.72 -16.78 -15.25
C SER A 108 -80.36 -15.29 -15.38
N ASN A 109 -81.33 -14.40 -15.56
CA ASN A 109 -81.10 -13.07 -16.15
C ASN A 109 -80.82 -11.97 -15.10
N ILE A 110 -81.01 -12.25 -13.80
CA ILE A 110 -80.89 -11.27 -12.71
C ILE A 110 -79.50 -11.33 -12.03
N LEU A 111 -78.75 -12.43 -12.22
CA LEU A 111 -77.40 -12.58 -11.69
C LEU A 111 -76.34 -11.85 -12.53
N GLU A 112 -76.55 -11.75 -13.85
CA GLU A 112 -75.63 -11.08 -14.78
C GLU A 112 -75.65 -9.55 -14.64
N THR A 113 -76.79 -8.97 -14.24
CA THR A 113 -76.92 -7.51 -14.10
C THR A 113 -76.25 -6.97 -12.82
N LYS A 114 -76.21 -7.74 -11.73
CA LYS A 114 -75.54 -7.32 -10.48
C LYS A 114 -74.02 -7.48 -10.50
N THR A 115 -73.49 -8.47 -11.24
CA THR A 115 -72.04 -8.64 -11.40
C THR A 115 -71.45 -7.64 -12.40
N ALA A 116 -72.20 -7.26 -13.44
CA ALA A 116 -71.78 -6.25 -14.40
C ALA A 116 -71.53 -4.88 -13.73
N VAL A 117 -72.42 -4.44 -12.83
CA VAL A 117 -72.32 -3.12 -12.16
C VAL A 117 -71.20 -3.05 -11.11
N TYR A 118 -70.81 -4.19 -10.50
CA TYR A 118 -69.66 -4.25 -9.58
C TYR A 118 -68.30 -4.42 -10.31
N SER A 119 -68.30 -4.91 -11.55
CA SER A 119 -67.08 -5.16 -12.31
C SER A 119 -66.50 -3.94 -13.04
N GLU A 120 -67.29 -2.88 -13.29
CA GLU A 120 -66.83 -1.76 -14.14
C GLU A 120 -65.93 -0.74 -13.43
N SER A 121 -65.90 -0.71 -12.10
CA SER A 121 -65.13 0.29 -11.34
C SER A 121 -63.79 -0.23 -10.82
N HIS A 122 -63.73 -1.48 -10.34
CA HIS A 122 -62.51 -1.99 -9.68
C HIS A 122 -61.37 -2.39 -10.63
N TRP A 123 -61.65 -2.72 -11.91
CA TRP A 123 -60.59 -3.06 -12.86
C TRP A 123 -59.66 -1.87 -13.12
N LYS A 124 -60.22 -0.65 -13.24
CA LYS A 124 -59.43 0.57 -13.47
C LYS A 124 -58.52 0.88 -12.28
N TYR A 125 -59.05 0.85 -11.06
CA TYR A 125 -58.25 1.10 -9.85
C TYR A 125 -57.23 -0.01 -9.57
N SER A 126 -57.58 -1.27 -9.84
CA SER A 126 -56.65 -2.40 -9.71
C SER A 126 -55.51 -2.33 -10.75
N SER A 127 -55.80 -1.89 -11.98
CA SER A 127 -54.76 -1.67 -13.00
C SER A 127 -53.81 -0.55 -12.62
N ILE A 128 -54.31 0.56 -12.06
CA ILE A 128 -53.49 1.69 -11.60
C ILE A 128 -52.55 1.25 -10.46
N LEU A 129 -53.05 0.47 -9.49
CA LEU A 129 -52.24 -0.05 -8.39
C LEU A 129 -51.13 -0.99 -8.87
N CYS A 130 -51.43 -1.88 -9.83
CA CYS A 130 -50.44 -2.77 -10.43
C CYS A 130 -49.34 -1.99 -11.18
N ILE A 131 -49.71 -0.94 -11.93
CA ILE A 131 -48.74 -0.08 -12.63
C ILE A 131 -47.82 0.61 -11.62
N LEU A 132 -48.37 1.13 -10.52
CA LEU A 132 -47.60 1.80 -9.48
C LEU A 132 -46.60 0.85 -8.79
N LEU A 133 -47.01 -0.39 -8.51
CA LEU A 133 -46.11 -1.44 -8.00
C LEU A 133 -44.99 -1.79 -8.99
N LEU A 134 -45.29 -1.89 -10.29
CA LEU A 134 -44.27 -2.14 -11.31
C LEU A 134 -43.26 -0.99 -11.42
N VAL A 135 -43.70 0.26 -11.29
CA VAL A 135 -42.82 1.43 -11.28
C VAL A 135 -41.90 1.42 -10.05
N VAL A 136 -42.40 1.05 -8.88
CA VAL A 136 -41.55 0.91 -7.68
C VAL A 136 -40.53 -0.22 -7.87
N LEU A 137 -40.94 -1.34 -8.46
CA LEU A 137 -40.05 -2.47 -8.74
C LEU A 137 -38.92 -2.08 -9.70
N THR A 138 -39.22 -1.34 -10.77
CA THR A 138 -38.21 -0.90 -11.74
C THR A 138 -37.20 0.08 -11.12
N ILE A 139 -37.64 0.98 -10.23
CA ILE A 139 -36.74 1.89 -9.51
C ILE A 139 -35.78 1.13 -8.59
N ILE A 140 -36.26 0.09 -7.89
CA ILE A 140 -35.42 -0.76 -7.04
C ILE A 140 -34.38 -1.51 -7.87
N ILE A 141 -34.79 -2.09 -8.99
CA ILE A 141 -33.91 -2.81 -9.93
C ILE A 141 -32.83 -1.87 -10.49
N LEU A 142 -33.20 -0.65 -10.94
CA LEU A 142 -32.25 0.35 -11.44
C LEU A 142 -31.24 0.79 -10.38
N LYS A 143 -31.69 1.00 -9.12
CA LYS A 143 -30.78 1.32 -8.01
C LYS A 143 -29.80 0.19 -7.74
N TYR A 144 -30.27 -1.07 -7.78
CA TYR A 144 -29.42 -2.25 -7.59
C TYR A 144 -28.36 -2.37 -8.71
N TYR A 145 -28.76 -2.27 -9.97
CA TYR A 145 -27.82 -2.31 -11.11
C TYR A 145 -26.80 -1.16 -11.06
N LYS A 146 -27.22 0.06 -10.72
CA LYS A 146 -26.30 1.20 -10.57
C LYS A 146 -25.30 0.99 -9.43
N LYS A 147 -25.73 0.46 -8.29
CA LYS A 147 -24.85 0.14 -7.16
C LYS A 147 -23.84 -0.95 -7.53
N GLN A 148 -24.26 -2.00 -8.21
CA GLN A 148 -23.39 -3.08 -8.66
C GLN A 148 -22.33 -2.58 -9.65
N LYS A 149 -22.74 -1.82 -10.67
CA LYS A 149 -21.82 -1.23 -11.66
C LYS A 149 -20.83 -0.27 -11.00
N ASN A 150 -21.28 0.57 -10.07
CA ASN A 150 -20.42 1.50 -9.34
C ASN A 150 -19.43 0.79 -8.40
N CYS A 151 -19.83 -0.33 -7.79
CA CYS A 151 -18.93 -1.14 -6.95
C CYS A 151 -17.85 -1.83 -7.80
N LEU A 152 -18.24 -2.38 -8.96
CA LEU A 152 -17.32 -3.00 -9.90
C LEU A 152 -16.33 -1.98 -10.48
N SER A 153 -16.81 -0.80 -10.91
CA SER A 153 -15.93 0.25 -11.43
C SER A 153 -15.02 0.87 -10.36
N ALA A 154 -15.49 0.99 -9.11
CA ALA A 154 -14.67 1.40 -7.97
C ALA A 154 -13.58 0.38 -7.62
N THR A 155 -13.87 -0.92 -7.79
CA THR A 155 -12.88 -1.98 -7.58
C THR A 155 -11.85 -1.99 -8.70
N GLN A 156 -12.30 -1.80 -9.95
CA GLN A 156 -11.41 -1.74 -11.11
C GLN A 156 -10.48 -0.52 -11.08
N THR A 157 -10.97 0.65 -10.68
CA THR A 157 -10.13 1.85 -10.50
C THR A 157 -9.10 1.66 -9.38
N LYS A 158 -9.47 1.06 -8.26
CA LYS A 158 -8.52 0.72 -7.19
C LYS A 158 -7.46 -0.27 -7.65
N ASN A 159 -7.85 -1.29 -8.42
CA ASN A 159 -6.90 -2.27 -8.96
C ASN A 159 -5.96 -1.65 -9.99
N ASN A 160 -6.44 -0.75 -10.85
CA ASN A 160 -5.61 -0.02 -11.81
C ASN A 160 -4.60 0.89 -11.08
N GLN A 161 -5.04 1.64 -10.07
CA GLN A 161 -4.15 2.45 -9.22
C GLN A 161 -3.10 1.57 -8.52
N LEU A 162 -3.51 0.41 -7.99
CA LEU A 162 -2.57 -0.54 -7.39
C LEU A 162 -1.55 -1.05 -8.42
N GLN A 163 -1.97 -1.37 -9.64
CA GLN A 163 -1.07 -1.79 -10.72
C GLN A 163 -0.08 -0.69 -11.11
N GLU A 164 -0.52 0.56 -11.22
CA GLU A 164 0.37 1.71 -11.48
C GLU A 164 1.40 1.85 -10.35
N THR A 165 0.98 1.81 -9.09
CA THR A 165 1.91 1.90 -7.96
C THR A 165 2.90 0.73 -7.92
N LEU A 166 2.48 -0.48 -8.28
CA LEU A 166 3.36 -1.65 -8.36
C LEU A 166 4.38 -1.50 -9.48
N GLN A 167 3.97 -0.95 -10.62
CA GLN A 167 4.86 -0.68 -11.74
C GLN A 167 5.91 0.38 -11.38
N ASP A 168 5.50 1.44 -10.69
CA ASP A 168 6.41 2.48 -10.21
C ASP A 168 7.42 1.94 -9.20
N ILE A 169 6.97 1.09 -8.26
CA ILE A 169 7.86 0.42 -7.29
C ILE A 169 8.87 -0.47 -8.04
N LEU A 170 8.43 -1.22 -9.05
CA LEU A 170 9.30 -2.10 -9.83
C LEU A 170 10.35 -1.30 -10.61
N LEU A 171 9.94 -0.24 -11.29
CA LEU A 171 10.86 0.67 -11.99
C LEU A 171 11.89 1.28 -11.04
N LYS A 172 11.44 1.74 -9.86
CA LYS A 172 12.32 2.31 -8.85
C LYS A 172 13.32 1.26 -8.34
N ASN A 173 12.88 0.04 -8.05
CA ASN A 173 13.76 -1.05 -7.63
C ASN A 173 14.80 -1.40 -8.68
N ASN A 174 14.43 -1.48 -9.96
CA ASN A 174 15.37 -1.72 -11.04
C ASN A 174 16.42 -0.60 -11.12
N SER A 175 15.98 0.67 -11.06
CA SER A 175 16.91 1.81 -11.07
C SER A 175 17.87 1.82 -9.87
N LEU A 176 17.41 1.33 -8.71
CA LEU A 176 18.24 1.20 -7.52
C LEU A 176 19.24 0.05 -7.67
N GLN A 177 18.84 -1.08 -8.26
CA GLN A 177 19.74 -2.19 -8.55
C GLN A 177 20.84 -1.78 -9.54
N GLU A 178 20.52 -1.04 -10.60
CA GLU A 178 21.52 -0.52 -11.53
C GLU A 178 22.52 0.41 -10.84
N LYS A 179 22.04 1.27 -9.93
CA LYS A 179 22.90 2.15 -9.12
C LYS A 179 23.79 1.36 -8.15
N LEU A 180 23.25 0.33 -7.49
CA LEU A 180 24.05 -0.53 -6.61
C LEU A 180 25.14 -1.24 -7.41
N TYR A 181 24.80 -1.79 -8.58
CA TYR A 181 25.77 -2.46 -9.44
C TYR A 181 26.88 -1.53 -9.92
N SER A 182 26.54 -0.29 -10.30
CA SER A 182 27.55 0.69 -10.71
C SER A 182 28.46 1.12 -9.56
N GLN A 183 27.89 1.31 -8.36
CA GLN A 183 28.65 1.61 -7.14
C GLN A 183 29.56 0.46 -6.71
N GLU A 184 29.10 -0.79 -6.80
CA GLU A 184 29.92 -1.97 -6.50
C GLU A 184 31.12 -2.07 -7.44
N LYS A 185 30.91 -1.78 -8.73
CA LYS A 185 31.99 -1.75 -9.73
C LYS A 185 33.02 -0.64 -9.43
N GLU A 186 32.56 0.52 -9.01
CA GLU A 186 33.44 1.64 -8.61
C GLU A 186 34.22 1.31 -7.33
N ILE A 187 33.58 0.69 -6.32
CA ILE A 187 34.27 0.23 -5.12
C ILE A 187 35.33 -0.82 -5.47
N ALA A 188 35.03 -1.74 -6.38
CA ALA A 188 35.99 -2.75 -6.81
C ALA A 188 37.21 -2.13 -7.51
N SER A 189 37.01 -1.14 -8.38
CA SER A 189 38.13 -0.44 -9.05
C SER A 189 38.97 0.37 -8.06
N ILE A 190 38.34 1.08 -7.12
CA ILE A 190 39.04 1.80 -6.05
C ILE A 190 39.87 0.85 -5.20
N ARG A 191 39.31 -0.30 -4.80
CA ARG A 191 40.03 -1.32 -4.03
C ARG A 191 41.24 -1.86 -4.78
N GLN A 192 41.10 -2.10 -6.09
CA GLN A 192 42.22 -2.55 -6.91
C GLN A 192 43.34 -1.50 -6.95
N VAL A 193 43.02 -0.24 -7.24
CA VAL A 193 44.00 0.87 -7.27
C VAL A 193 44.68 1.03 -5.92
N ASN A 194 43.92 0.96 -4.83
CA ASN A 194 44.48 1.09 -3.49
C ASN A 194 45.44 -0.06 -3.14
N ASN A 195 45.12 -1.29 -3.56
CA ASN A 195 46.02 -2.44 -3.37
C ASN A 195 47.32 -2.29 -4.19
N GLU A 196 47.22 -1.87 -5.45
CA GLU A 196 48.40 -1.59 -6.29
C GLU A 196 49.28 -0.49 -5.71
N GLN A 197 48.66 0.59 -5.19
CA GLN A 197 49.38 1.67 -4.51
C GLN A 197 50.04 1.17 -3.22
N SER A 198 49.35 0.36 -2.43
CA SER A 198 49.90 -0.22 -1.20
C SER A 198 51.11 -1.12 -1.49
N GLN A 199 51.05 -1.92 -2.57
CA GLN A 199 52.19 -2.74 -3.01
C GLN A 199 53.37 -1.88 -3.46
N LYS A 200 53.12 -0.79 -4.19
CA LYS A 200 54.18 0.16 -4.59
C LYS A 200 54.82 0.84 -3.38
N ILE A 201 54.03 1.23 -2.38
CA ILE A 201 54.55 1.80 -1.12
C ILE A 201 55.47 0.80 -0.44
N LEU A 202 55.05 -0.47 -0.28
CA LEU A 202 55.88 -1.51 0.31
C LEU A 202 57.19 -1.75 -0.47
N GLN A 203 57.14 -1.70 -1.80
CA GLN A 203 58.33 -1.82 -2.64
C GLN A 203 59.28 -0.64 -2.44
N LEU A 204 58.76 0.59 -2.44
CA LEU A 204 59.55 1.80 -2.20
C LEU A 204 60.17 1.82 -0.80
N GLU A 205 59.42 1.39 0.23
CA GLU A 205 59.95 1.27 1.59
C GLU A 205 61.08 0.25 1.67
N LYS A 206 60.96 -0.88 0.96
CA LYS A 206 62.03 -1.88 0.89
C LYS A 206 63.27 -1.32 0.20
N GLN A 207 63.10 -0.68 -0.95
CA GLN A 207 64.20 -0.02 -1.67
C GLN A 207 64.87 1.06 -0.82
N LEU A 208 64.09 1.88 -0.11
CA LEU A 208 64.61 2.90 0.80
C LEU A 208 65.46 2.28 1.92
N LYS A 209 64.98 1.20 2.54
CA LYS A 209 65.74 0.49 3.58
C LYS A 209 67.05 -0.10 3.04
N GLU A 210 67.01 -0.68 1.85
CA GLU A 210 68.20 -1.22 1.18
C GLU A 210 69.22 -0.10 0.88
N GLU A 211 68.78 1.03 0.37
CA GLU A 211 69.66 2.18 0.09
C GLU A 211 70.22 2.82 1.36
N ILE A 212 69.41 2.96 2.42
CA ILE A 212 69.90 3.43 3.73
C ILE A 212 70.97 2.47 4.27
N HIS A 213 70.72 1.16 4.20
CA HIS A 213 71.67 0.15 4.70
C HIS A 213 72.97 0.15 3.89
N LYS A 214 72.88 0.26 2.56
CA LYS A 214 74.06 0.45 1.69
C LYS A 214 74.83 1.70 2.08
N ASN A 215 74.16 2.82 2.29
CA ASN A 215 74.79 4.09 2.63
C ASN A 215 75.47 4.06 4.01
N ILE A 216 74.86 3.39 5.00
CA ILE A 216 75.48 3.16 6.33
C ILE A 216 76.73 2.30 6.18
N ASN A 217 76.64 1.16 5.48
CA ASN A 217 77.78 0.29 5.26
C ASN A 217 78.91 1.01 4.52
N PHE A 218 78.55 1.77 3.50
CA PHE A 218 79.45 2.60 2.72
C PHE A 218 80.20 3.60 3.60
N LYS A 219 79.47 4.35 4.43
CA LYS A 219 80.05 5.34 5.35
C LYS A 219 80.98 4.69 6.37
N ASN A 220 80.58 3.58 6.99
CA ASN A 220 81.40 2.87 7.97
C ASN A 220 82.68 2.31 7.34
N SER A 221 82.58 1.70 6.16
CA SER A 221 83.76 1.21 5.42
C SER A 221 84.70 2.36 5.06
N GLY A 222 84.17 3.48 4.54
CA GLY A 222 84.96 4.65 4.19
C GLY A 222 85.67 5.29 5.40
N GLU A 223 85.03 5.33 6.57
CA GLU A 223 85.64 5.81 7.83
C GLU A 223 86.82 4.94 8.28
N ILE A 224 86.65 3.61 8.24
CA ILE A 224 87.73 2.66 8.58
C ILE A 224 88.92 2.89 7.64
N LEU A 225 88.67 2.95 6.33
CA LEU A 225 89.69 3.17 5.31
C LEU A 225 90.39 4.52 5.49
N TYR A 226 89.66 5.57 5.85
CA TYR A 226 90.24 6.88 6.18
C TYR A 226 91.19 6.80 7.38
N ASN A 227 90.79 6.11 8.45
CA ASN A 227 91.63 5.94 9.63
C ASN A 227 92.92 5.14 9.33
N GLN A 228 92.83 4.12 8.46
CA GLN A 228 94.02 3.40 7.97
C GLN A 228 95.01 4.33 7.26
N ILE A 229 94.51 5.22 6.40
CA ILE A 229 95.33 6.23 5.71
C ILE A 229 95.96 7.21 6.69
N VAL A 230 95.20 7.68 7.69
CA VAL A 230 95.73 8.56 8.74
C VAL A 230 96.87 7.88 9.50
N ASN A 231 96.78 6.57 9.74
CA ASN A 231 97.81 5.76 10.38
C ASN A 231 98.98 5.33 9.48
N ASN A 232 99.01 5.78 8.21
CA ASN A 232 100.01 5.39 7.20
C ASN A 232 100.01 3.90 6.83
N GLU A 233 98.86 3.22 6.94
CA GLU A 233 98.73 1.84 6.47
C GLU A 233 98.74 1.77 4.93
N PRO A 234 99.33 0.72 4.34
CA PRO A 234 99.39 0.55 2.89
C PRO A 234 98.03 0.13 2.29
N ILE A 235 97.68 0.69 1.13
CA ILE A 235 96.45 0.37 0.39
C ILE A 235 96.58 -0.85 -0.54
N LEU A 236 97.64 -1.65 -0.42
CA LEU A 236 97.94 -2.75 -1.35
C LEU A 236 96.79 -3.79 -1.42
N THR A 237 96.07 -3.98 -0.31
CA THR A 237 94.95 -4.91 -0.19
C THR A 237 93.61 -4.31 -0.64
N TRP A 238 93.57 -3.02 -0.96
CA TRP A 238 92.31 -2.34 -1.30
C TRP A 238 91.84 -2.73 -2.69
N THR A 239 90.55 -3.05 -2.77
CA THR A 239 89.84 -3.21 -4.03
C THR A 239 89.51 -1.85 -4.64
N THR A 240 89.05 -1.84 -5.90
CA THR A 240 88.56 -0.60 -6.54
C THR A 240 87.39 0.00 -5.75
N ASP A 241 86.51 -0.82 -5.19
CA ASP A 241 85.38 -0.37 -4.38
C ASP A 241 85.84 0.27 -3.07
N ASP A 242 86.87 -0.29 -2.41
CA ASP A 242 87.47 0.32 -1.21
C ASP A 242 88.04 1.71 -1.53
N MET A 243 88.71 1.86 -2.67
CA MET A 243 89.21 3.17 -3.11
C MET A 243 88.08 4.18 -3.31
N VAL A 244 86.94 3.75 -3.88
CA VAL A 244 85.76 4.60 -4.05
C VAL A 244 85.12 4.94 -2.71
N ASN A 245 84.96 3.96 -1.81
CA ASN A 245 84.43 4.13 -0.46
C ASN A 245 85.23 5.20 0.33
N PHE A 246 86.56 5.13 0.25
CA PHE A 246 87.44 6.14 0.84
C PHE A 246 87.22 7.53 0.23
N ILE A 247 87.18 7.66 -1.10
CA ILE A 247 87.04 8.95 -1.79
C ILE A 247 85.71 9.63 -1.44
N GLU A 248 84.62 8.87 -1.42
CA GLU A 248 83.29 9.41 -1.09
C GLU A 248 83.18 9.75 0.40
N TYR A 249 83.77 8.96 1.29
CA TYR A 249 83.87 9.36 2.70
C TYR A 249 84.66 10.66 2.83
N TYR A 250 85.78 10.79 2.10
CA TYR A 250 86.53 12.04 2.04
C TYR A 250 85.71 13.21 1.47
N ARG A 251 84.81 12.95 0.50
CA ARG A 251 83.86 13.93 -0.02
C ARG A 251 82.89 14.43 1.06
N THR A 252 82.52 13.59 2.03
CA THR A 252 81.71 14.05 3.18
C THR A 252 82.48 14.97 4.13
N LEU A 253 83.81 14.81 4.22
CA LEU A 253 84.69 15.64 5.06
C LEU A 253 85.10 16.95 4.39
N LYS A 254 85.52 16.88 3.12
CA LYS A 254 85.98 18.01 2.31
C LYS A 254 85.36 17.97 0.91
N PRO A 255 84.07 18.36 0.78
CA PRO A 255 83.33 18.26 -0.49
C PRO A 255 83.96 19.12 -1.59
N GLU A 256 84.47 20.30 -1.24
CA GLU A 256 85.09 21.24 -2.18
C GLU A 256 86.32 20.66 -2.86
N ILE A 257 87.14 19.91 -2.11
CA ILE A 257 88.36 19.29 -2.66
C ILE A 257 87.98 18.23 -3.67
N VAL A 258 87.07 17.31 -3.33
CA VAL A 258 86.68 16.24 -4.26
C VAL A 258 85.97 16.82 -5.49
N ALA A 259 85.11 17.83 -5.32
CA ALA A 259 84.50 18.54 -6.43
C ALA A 259 85.54 19.21 -7.35
N SER A 260 86.60 19.79 -6.76
CA SER A 260 87.71 20.35 -7.56
C SER A 260 88.46 19.27 -8.34
N LEU A 261 88.64 18.07 -7.77
CA LEU A 261 89.26 16.94 -8.45
C LEU A 261 88.40 16.44 -9.62
N ASP A 262 87.08 16.42 -9.44
CA ASP A 262 86.13 16.02 -10.48
C ASP A 262 86.01 17.04 -11.61
N ASN A 263 86.11 18.34 -11.30
CA ASN A 263 85.96 19.42 -12.27
C ASN A 263 87.27 19.83 -12.97
N ASN A 264 88.42 19.72 -12.31
CA ASN A 264 89.71 20.18 -12.85
C ASN A 264 90.45 19.11 -13.64
N TYR A 265 89.97 17.87 -13.66
CA TYR A 265 90.60 16.75 -14.35
C TYR A 265 89.58 15.98 -15.20
N LYS A 266 89.99 15.51 -16.39
CA LYS A 266 89.06 14.87 -17.33
C LYS A 266 88.50 13.53 -16.82
N LYS A 267 89.38 12.62 -16.40
CA LYS A 267 89.04 11.27 -15.88
C LYS A 267 90.18 10.69 -15.03
N LEU A 268 90.29 11.14 -13.78
CA LEU A 268 91.20 10.51 -12.81
C LEU A 268 90.64 9.15 -12.36
N THR A 269 91.50 8.14 -12.34
CA THR A 269 91.17 6.86 -11.70
C THR A 269 91.10 7.03 -10.17
N PRO A 270 90.34 6.19 -9.44
CA PRO A 270 90.27 6.26 -7.97
C PRO A 270 91.65 6.28 -7.32
N ARG A 271 92.57 5.42 -7.78
CA ARG A 271 93.96 5.37 -7.31
C ARG A 271 94.70 6.70 -7.45
N TYR A 272 94.47 7.44 -8.54
CA TYR A 272 95.10 8.75 -8.75
C TYR A 272 94.43 9.86 -7.94
N LYS A 273 93.11 9.79 -7.73
CA LYS A 273 92.41 10.68 -6.80
C LYS A 273 92.95 10.52 -5.38
N ILE A 274 93.21 9.29 -4.94
CA ILE A 274 93.80 9.01 -3.62
C ILE A 274 95.14 9.73 -3.46
N ILE A 275 96.04 9.69 -4.45
CA ILE A 275 97.33 10.41 -4.37
C ILE A 275 97.12 11.91 -4.10
N LEU A 276 96.18 12.54 -4.80
CA LEU A 276 95.88 13.97 -4.60
C LEU A 276 95.21 14.24 -3.26
N ILE A 277 94.35 13.33 -2.79
CA ILE A 277 93.74 13.40 -1.47
C ILE A 277 94.80 13.26 -0.37
N LEU A 278 95.79 12.37 -0.52
CA LEU A 278 96.89 12.21 0.45
C LEU A 278 97.73 13.49 0.57
N GLU A 279 97.96 14.18 -0.54
CA GLU A 279 98.63 15.49 -0.55
C GLU A 279 97.79 16.54 0.19
N ASP A 280 96.47 16.58 -0.01
CA ASP A 280 95.56 17.49 0.69
C ASP A 280 95.38 17.16 2.18
N ILE A 281 95.53 15.89 2.57
CA ILE A 281 95.62 15.46 3.98
C ILE A 281 96.96 15.91 4.60
N GLY A 282 97.96 16.26 3.79
CA GLY A 282 99.28 16.72 4.25
C GLY A 282 100.29 15.59 4.47
N LYS A 283 100.11 14.43 3.82
CA LYS A 283 101.11 13.36 3.86
C LYS A 283 102.37 13.77 3.10
N THR A 284 103.53 13.45 3.66
CA THR A 284 104.83 13.64 2.98
C THR A 284 104.95 12.70 1.78
N ILE A 285 105.86 13.00 0.84
CA ILE A 285 106.11 12.14 -0.32
C ILE A 285 106.48 10.71 0.12
N ASP A 286 107.29 10.57 1.17
CA ASP A 286 107.67 9.26 1.71
C ASP A 286 106.47 8.49 2.28
N ASN A 287 105.57 9.17 3.03
CA ASN A 287 104.35 8.56 3.52
C ASN A 287 103.40 8.20 2.37
N ILE A 288 103.30 9.03 1.32
CA ILE A 288 102.49 8.74 0.14
C ILE A 288 103.02 7.48 -0.56
N LYS A 289 104.34 7.37 -0.76
CA LYS A 289 104.96 6.18 -1.36
C LYS A 289 104.69 4.92 -0.53
N GLN A 290 104.83 5.01 0.79
CA GLN A 290 104.54 3.92 1.72
C GLN A 290 103.07 3.48 1.63
N ILE A 291 102.14 4.42 1.79
CA ILE A 291 100.69 4.17 1.74
C ILE A 291 100.30 3.58 0.38
N MET A 292 100.79 4.15 -0.71
CA MET A 292 100.49 3.69 -2.07
C MET A 292 101.22 2.40 -2.44
N SER A 293 102.18 1.95 -1.62
CA SER A 293 103.09 0.82 -1.86
C SER A 293 103.79 0.92 -3.23
N ILE A 294 104.42 2.07 -3.49
CA ILE A 294 105.11 2.36 -4.75
C ILE A 294 106.51 2.91 -4.52
N GLU A 295 107.40 2.66 -5.47
CA GLU A 295 108.75 3.24 -5.51
C GLU A 295 108.75 4.69 -6.00
N ASP A 296 109.86 5.41 -5.78
CA ASP A 296 110.04 6.81 -6.20
C ASP A 296 109.74 7.04 -7.68
N THR A 297 110.28 6.20 -8.56
CA THR A 297 110.05 6.28 -10.02
C THR A 297 108.57 6.17 -10.38
N SER A 298 107.84 5.32 -9.66
CA SER A 298 106.40 5.09 -9.84
C SER A 298 105.56 6.27 -9.35
N TYR A 299 105.97 6.93 -8.26
CA TYR A 299 105.31 8.16 -7.78
C TYR A 299 105.39 9.29 -8.82
N TYR A 300 106.59 9.60 -9.33
CA TYR A 300 106.74 10.66 -10.33
C TYR A 300 106.04 10.34 -11.66
N SER A 301 106.05 9.07 -12.07
CA SER A 301 105.29 8.62 -13.24
C SER A 301 103.78 8.82 -13.05
N ALA A 302 103.24 8.45 -11.88
CA ALA A 302 101.83 8.70 -11.53
C ALA A 302 101.52 10.20 -11.52
N LYS A 303 102.40 11.03 -10.95
CA LYS A 303 102.23 12.50 -10.92
C LYS A 303 102.21 13.11 -12.31
N SER A 304 103.08 12.65 -13.20
CA SER A 304 103.10 13.07 -14.61
C SER A 304 101.77 12.74 -15.31
N ARG A 305 101.25 11.53 -15.12
CA ARG A 305 99.95 11.10 -15.67
C ARG A 305 98.78 11.90 -15.09
N ILE A 306 98.80 12.22 -13.79
CA ILE A 306 97.79 13.09 -13.17
C ILE A 306 97.82 14.47 -13.81
N ASN A 307 99.00 15.06 -13.98
CA ASN A 307 99.16 16.39 -14.55
C ASN A 307 98.73 16.45 -16.03
N SER A 308 98.97 15.40 -16.82
CA SER A 308 98.52 15.36 -18.21
C SER A 308 97.00 15.27 -18.36
N GLN A 309 96.29 14.82 -17.33
CA GLN A 309 94.83 14.75 -17.29
C GLN A 309 94.16 16.03 -16.77
N LYS A 310 94.94 17.00 -16.30
CA LYS A 310 94.43 18.30 -15.86
C LYS A 310 93.81 19.04 -17.04
N ILE A 311 92.60 19.54 -16.87
CA ILE A 311 91.92 20.36 -17.87
C ILE A 311 92.67 21.68 -17.94
N LYS A 312 93.29 21.97 -19.09
CA LYS A 312 93.86 23.29 -19.36
C LYS A 312 92.69 24.26 -19.45
N GLN A 313 92.64 25.23 -18.53
CA GLN A 313 91.80 26.42 -18.66
C GLN A 313 92.26 27.23 -19.87
#